data_AF-A0A969V5M7-F1
#
_entry.id   AF-A0A969V5M7-F1
#
_cell.length_a   1.000
_cell.length_b   1.000
_cell.length_c   1.000
_cell.angle_alpha   90.00
_cell.angle_beta   90.00
_cell.angle_gamma   90.00
#
_symmetry.space_group_name_H-M   'P 1'
#
loop_
_entity.id
_entity.type
_entity.pdbx_description
1 polymer ?
#
loop_
_entity_poly.entity_id
_entity_poly.type
_entity_poly.pdbx_seq_one_letter_code
_entity_poly.pdbx_strand_id
1 'polypeptide(L)'
;MSGCCMLMRGEVWQRVGGFDEKFFLYFEDFDLSKRIAAIAEIHRLPSFQIIHGGGNASNKGLKHIRFFVQSAWRFFNKHGWRLF
;
A
#
# COMPACT_ATOMS: atom_id res chain seq x y z
N MET A 1 -5.13 -4.24 -0.81
CA MET A 1 -4.80 -4.60 -2.21
C MET A 1 -3.30 -4.39 -2.40
N SER A 2 -2.64 -5.13 -3.28
CA SER A 2 -1.26 -4.81 -3.67
C SER A 2 -1.27 -3.67 -4.70
N GLY A 3 -0.43 -2.66 -4.51
CA GLY A 3 -0.34 -1.46 -5.33
C GLY A 3 0.48 -1.58 -6.62
N CYS A 4 0.82 -2.79 -7.05
CA CYS A 4 1.69 -3.01 -8.23
C CYS A 4 1.12 -2.37 -9.51
N CYS A 5 -0.21 -2.39 -9.69
CA CYS A 5 -0.91 -1.60 -10.68
C CYS A 5 -2.29 -1.25 -10.15
N MET A 6 -2.61 0.04 -10.15
CA MET A 6 -3.88 0.57 -9.69
C MET A 6 -4.41 1.57 -10.71
N LEU A 7 -5.68 1.46 -11.04
CA LEU A 7 -6.41 2.48 -11.78
C LEU A 7 -7.49 3.04 -10.86
N MET A 8 -7.60 4.37 -10.80
CA MET A 8 -8.60 5.03 -9.97
C MET A 8 -9.07 6.35 -10.59
N ARG A 9 -10.25 6.80 -10.18
CA ARG A 9 -10.79 8.10 -10.59
C ARG A 9 -9.94 9.22 -10.00
N GLY A 10 -9.66 10.25 -10.81
CA GLY A 10 -8.87 11.42 -10.37
C GLY A 10 -9.48 12.14 -9.16
N GLU A 11 -10.81 12.23 -9.09
CA GLU A 11 -11.51 12.81 -7.94
C GLU A 11 -11.25 12.05 -6.63
N VAL A 12 -11.19 10.72 -6.69
CA VAL A 12 -10.90 9.86 -5.53
C VAL A 12 -9.45 10.06 -5.08
N TRP A 13 -8.52 10.13 -6.04
CA TRP A 13 -7.11 10.42 -5.77
C TRP A 13 -6.91 11.78 -5.08
N GLN A 14 -7.57 12.82 -5.57
CA GLN A 14 -7.51 14.16 -4.97
C GLN A 14 -8.12 14.17 -3.57
N ARG A 15 -9.28 13.50 -3.38
CA ARG A 15 -9.98 13.48 -2.10
C ARG A 15 -9.23 12.71 -1.01
N VAL A 16 -8.52 11.63 -1.36
CA VAL A 16 -7.69 10.89 -0.39
C VAL A 16 -6.31 11.52 -0.18
N GLY A 17 -5.89 12.47 -1.02
CA GLY A 17 -4.60 13.14 -0.92
C GLY A 17 -3.40 12.29 -1.36
N GLY A 18 -3.60 11.30 -2.22
CA GLY A 18 -2.52 10.44 -2.73
C GLY A 18 -1.89 9.51 -1.68
N PHE A 19 -0.64 9.11 -1.90
CA PHE A 19 0.12 8.29 -0.94
C PHE A 19 0.51 9.11 0.29
N ASP A 20 0.58 8.44 1.45
CA ASP A 20 1.13 9.04 2.66
C ASP A 20 2.66 8.96 2.61
N GLU A 21 3.32 10.10 2.42
CA GLU A 21 4.78 10.22 2.28
C GLU A 21 5.58 9.73 3.50
N LYS A 22 4.90 9.47 4.64
CA LYS A 22 5.52 8.83 5.80
C LYS A 22 5.84 7.36 5.54
N PHE A 23 5.33 6.74 4.47
CA PHE A 23 5.73 5.40 4.04
C PHE A 23 6.73 5.52 2.90
N PHE A 24 7.95 5.04 3.11
CA PHE A 24 8.97 4.97 2.05
C PHE A 24 8.84 3.69 1.21
N LEU A 25 8.65 2.55 1.89
CA LEU A 25 8.47 1.24 1.29
C LEU A 25 7.61 0.38 2.21
N TYR A 26 6.75 -0.44 1.62
CA TYR A 26 5.78 -1.30 2.30
C TYR A 26 4.66 -0.52 3.00
N PHE A 27 3.46 -1.10 3.00
CA PHE A 27 2.24 -0.60 3.64
C PHE A 27 1.68 0.73 3.11
N GLU A 28 2.36 1.40 2.17
CA GLU A 28 1.86 2.62 1.52
C GLU A 28 0.60 2.36 0.70
N ASP A 29 0.55 1.22 0.01
CA ASP A 29 -0.56 0.76 -0.82
C ASP A 29 -1.72 0.22 0.04
N PHE A 30 -1.41 -0.42 1.18
CA PHE A 30 -2.39 -0.82 2.17
C PHE A 30 -3.06 0.39 2.83
N ASP A 31 -2.28 1.41 3.23
CA ASP A 31 -2.80 2.65 3.78
C ASP A 31 -3.71 3.36 2.77
N LEU A 32 -3.24 3.51 1.52
CA LEU A 32 -4.01 4.10 0.44
C LEU A 32 -5.31 3.33 0.18
N SER A 33 -5.23 2.00 0.08
CA SER A 33 -6.41 1.14 -0.11
C SER A 33 -7.43 1.32 1.02
N LYS A 34 -6.98 1.40 2.28
CA LYS A 34 -7.87 1.56 3.42
C LYS A 34 -8.54 2.94 3.43
N ARG A 35 -7.82 4.01 3.05
CA ARG A 35 -8.40 5.35 2.90
C ARG A 35 -9.40 5.42 1.74
N ILE A 36 -9.11 4.78 0.60
CA ILE A 36 -10.03 4.70 -0.55
C ILE A 36 -11.29 3.94 -0.16
N ALA A 37 -11.17 2.80 0.52
CA ALA A 37 -12.30 1.97 0.93
C ALA A 37 -13.33 2.70 1.83
N ALA A 38 -12.93 3.79 2.48
CA ALA A 38 -13.84 4.62 3.26
C ALA A 38 -14.74 5.53 2.41
N ILE A 39 -14.42 5.73 1.12
CA ILE A 39 -15.14 6.68 0.24
C ILE A 39 -15.51 6.12 -1.14
N ALA A 40 -14.96 4.96 -1.52
CA ALA A 40 -15.18 4.33 -2.81
C ALA A 40 -14.97 2.82 -2.72
N GLU A 41 -15.55 2.09 -3.66
CA GLU A 41 -15.34 0.64 -3.78
C GLU A 41 -13.99 0.32 -4.44
N ILE A 42 -13.39 -0.80 -4.03
CA ILE A 42 -12.15 -1.31 -4.62
C ILE A 42 -12.42 -2.69 -5.18
N HIS A 43 -12.21 -2.82 -6.49
CA HIS A 43 -12.42 -4.05 -7.23
C HIS A 43 -11.10 -4.61 -7.76
N ARG A 44 -10.95 -5.94 -7.76
CA ARG A 44 -9.86 -6.63 -8.46
C ARG A 44 -10.33 -6.96 -9.88
N LEU A 45 -9.47 -6.77 -10.87
CA LEU A 45 -9.74 -7.12 -12.27
C LEU A 45 -8.84 -8.30 -12.72
N PRO A 46 -9.28 -9.57 -12.60
CA PRO A 46 -8.43 -10.73 -12.88
C PRO A 46 -8.06 -10.91 -14.36
N SER A 47 -8.88 -10.36 -15.27
CA SER A 47 -8.66 -10.41 -16.72
C SER A 47 -7.53 -9.50 -17.18
N PHE A 48 -7.15 -8.51 -16.37
CA PHE A 48 -6.03 -7.62 -16.65
C PHE A 48 -4.80 -8.08 -15.87
N GLN A 49 -3.74 -8.38 -16.59
CA GLN A 49 -2.50 -8.89 -16.00
C GLN A 49 -1.33 -8.02 -16.41
N ILE A 50 -0.43 -7.81 -15.46
CA ILE A 50 0.83 -7.11 -15.68
C ILE A 50 1.98 -7.96 -15.16
N ILE A 51 3.13 -7.84 -15.80
CA ILE A 51 4.36 -8.50 -15.36
C ILE A 51 5.18 -7.49 -14.58
N HIS A 52 5.42 -7.77 -13.30
CA HIS A 52 6.37 -7.00 -12.51
C HIS A 52 7.78 -7.56 -12.76
N GLY A 53 8.56 -6.86 -13.59
CA GLY A 53 9.95 -7.27 -13.88
C GLY A 53 10.92 -7.07 -12.72
N GLY A 54 10.49 -6.40 -11.64
CA GLY A 54 11.27 -6.17 -10.43
C GLY A 54 10.99 -7.22 -9.35
N GLY A 55 11.98 -7.46 -8.48
CA GLY A 55 11.90 -8.43 -7.40
C GLY A 55 13.17 -8.39 -6.56
N ASN A 56 13.30 -9.25 -5.54
CA ASN A 56 14.49 -9.34 -4.68
C ASN A 56 14.83 -8.10 -3.84
N ALA A 57 13.93 -7.12 -3.70
CA ALA A 57 14.14 -6.03 -2.74
C ALA A 57 14.32 -6.57 -1.31
N SER A 58 13.55 -7.60 -0.93
CA SER A 58 13.69 -8.30 0.36
C SER A 58 15.03 -9.03 0.52
N ASN A 59 15.70 -9.42 -0.58
CA ASN A 59 17.04 -10.02 -0.55
C ASN A 59 18.18 -9.00 -0.32
N LYS A 60 17.86 -7.73 -0.11
CA LYS A 60 18.83 -6.66 0.17
C LYS A 60 19.17 -6.52 1.67
N GLY A 61 18.88 -7.55 2.48
CA GLY A 61 19.35 -7.70 3.86
C GLY A 61 18.60 -6.89 4.92
N LEU A 62 19.22 -6.70 6.08
CA LEU A 62 18.63 -6.12 7.31
C LEU A 62 17.99 -4.74 7.10
N LYS A 63 18.47 -3.95 6.13
CA LYS A 63 17.90 -2.62 5.84
C LYS A 63 16.44 -2.70 5.38
N HIS A 64 16.10 -3.67 4.55
CA HIS A 64 14.72 -3.86 4.08
C HIS A 64 13.80 -4.39 5.17
N ILE A 65 14.31 -5.26 6.05
CA ILE A 65 13.57 -5.70 7.24
C ILE A 65 13.26 -4.49 8.13
N ARG A 66 14.22 -3.58 8.34
CA ARG A 66 13.99 -2.34 9.11
C ARG A 66 12.91 -1.46 8.46
N PHE A 67 12.93 -1.28 7.15
CA PHE A 67 11.87 -0.54 6.45
C PHE A 67 10.50 -1.22 6.60
N PHE A 68 10.45 -2.54 6.46
CA PHE A 68 9.22 -3.30 6.64
C PHE A 68 8.66 -3.12 8.05
N VAL A 69 9.47 -3.32 9.08
CA VAL A 69 9.05 -3.17 10.49
C VAL A 69 8.63 -1.73 10.79
N GLN A 70 9.38 -0.74 10.31
CA GLN A 70 9.06 0.68 10.52
C GLN A 70 7.72 1.05 9.88
N SER A 71 7.49 0.65 8.63
CA SER A 71 6.24 0.89 7.92
C SER A 71 5.08 0.10 8.55
N ALA A 72 5.30 -1.15 8.94
CA ALA A 72 4.30 -1.94 9.66
C ALA A 72 3.86 -1.24 10.96
N TRP A 73 4.82 -0.83 11.79
CA TRP A 73 4.54 -0.13 13.04
C TRP A 73 3.76 1.17 12.82
N ARG A 74 4.14 1.96 11.79
CA ARG A 74 3.39 3.16 11.38
C ARG A 74 1.95 2.82 10.96
N PHE A 75 1.78 1.80 10.12
CA PHE A 75 0.47 1.37 9.64
C PHE A 75 -0.44 0.94 10.79
N PHE A 76 0.03 0.06 11.67
CA PHE A 76 -0.77 -0.43 12.79
C PHE A 76 -1.06 0.65 13.84
N ASN A 77 -0.13 1.57 14.10
CA ASN A 77 -0.44 2.74 14.94
C ASN A 77 -1.51 3.65 14.33
N LYS A 78 -1.49 3.84 13.00
CA LYS A 78 -2.46 4.68 12.30
C LYS A 78 -3.85 4.04 12.22
N HIS A 79 -3.91 2.73 12.04
CA HIS A 79 -5.14 2.00 11.67
C HIS A 79 -5.67 1.05 12.75
N GLY A 80 -4.98 0.97 13.89
CA GLY A 80 -5.27 0.09 15.01
C GLY A 80 -4.50 -1.24 14.93
N TRP A 81 -4.01 -1.68 16.09
CA TRP A 81 -3.46 -3.02 16.27
C TRP A 81 -4.61 -4.01 16.47
N ARG A 82 -4.75 -4.96 15.56
CA ARG A 82 -5.63 -6.12 15.74
C ARG A 82 -4.75 -7.33 15.90
N LEU A 83 -4.47 -7.65 17.15
CA LEU A 83 -3.96 -8.94 17.54
C LEU A 83 -5.23 -9.75 17.83
N PHE A 84 -5.40 -10.89 17.17
CA PHE A 84 -6.55 -11.80 17.24
C PHE A 84 -7.77 -11.38 16.41
#